data_AF-A0A7V2SUY6-F1
#
_entry.id   AF-A0A7V2SUY6-F1
#
_cell.length_a   1.000
_cell.length_b   1.000
_cell.length_c   1.000
_cell.angle_alpha   90.00
_cell.angle_beta   90.00
_cell.angle_gamma   90.00
#
_symmetry.space_group_name_H-M   'P 1'
#
loop_
_entity.id
_entity.type
_entity.pdbx_description
1 polymer ?
#
loop_
_entity_poly.entity_id
_entity_poly.type
_entity_poly.pdbx_seq_one_letter_code
_entity_poly.pdbx_strand_id
1 'polypeptide(L)' 'MFQEIQPTDFPEKPPLINGLTPQQMRQWKVLPISVEDDAVKVAMTRPEDLYLIEILENIYSRPLK' A
#
# COMPACT_ATOMS: atom_id res chain seq x y z
N MET A 1 -0.01 30.44 -19.53
CA MET A 1 -1.40 30.21 -19.08
C MET A 1 -1.36 29.11 -18.04
N PHE A 2 -1.95 29.32 -16.87
CA PHE A 2 -2.05 28.28 -15.84
C PHE A 2 -3.36 27.52 -16.06
N GLN A 3 -3.30 26.19 -16.00
CA GLN A 3 -4.45 25.31 -16.18
C GLN A 3 -5.31 25.37 -14.89
N GLU A 4 -6.60 25.70 -15.02
CA GLU A 4 -7.54 25.70 -13.90
C GLU A 4 -7.88 24.26 -13.53
N ILE A 5 -7.51 23.82 -12.31
CA ILE A 5 -7.83 22.49 -11.78
C ILE A 5 -9.27 22.51 -11.26
N GLN A 6 -10.12 21.64 -11.80
CA GLN A 6 -11.51 21.47 -11.38
C GLN A 6 -11.61 20.45 -10.24
N PRO A 7 -12.60 20.56 -9.34
CA PRO A 7 -12.81 19.57 -8.27
C PRO A 7 -13.01 18.13 -8.79
N THR A 8 -13.53 17.98 -10.00
CA THR A 8 -13.69 16.69 -10.69
C THR A 8 -12.37 16.05 -11.13
N ASP A 9 -11.27 16.81 -11.14
CA ASP A 9 -9.94 16.31 -11.50
C ASP A 9 -9.30 15.54 -10.35
N PHE A 10 -9.88 15.58 -9.15
CA PHE A 10 -9.43 14.82 -7.99
C PHE A 10 -10.14 13.46 -7.94
N PRO A 11 -9.41 12.37 -7.66
CA PRO A 11 -10.03 11.06 -7.51
C PRO A 11 -10.96 11.05 -6.28
N GLU A 12 -12.14 10.44 -6.43
CA GLU A 12 -13.14 10.35 -5.35
C GLU A 12 -12.62 9.64 -4.09
N LYS A 13 -11.61 8.77 -4.25
CA LYS A 13 -10.96 8.05 -3.16
C LYS A 13 -9.45 8.23 -3.25
N PRO A 14 -8.74 8.23 -2.11
CA PRO A 14 -7.29 8.27 -2.12
C PRO A 14 -6.75 7.15 -3.01
N PRO A 15 -5.76 7.44 -3.87
CA PRO A 15 -5.13 6.41 -4.66
C PRO A 15 -4.51 5.37 -3.73
N LEU A 16 -4.71 4.10 -4.04
CA LEU A 16 -3.97 3.03 -3.40
C LEU A 16 -2.52 3.12 -3.88
N ILE A 17 -1.58 3.16 -2.94
CA ILE A 17 -0.16 3.02 -3.25
C ILE A 17 0.15 1.54 -3.14
N ASN A 18 0.28 0.87 -4.29
CA ASN A 18 0.52 -0.57 -4.35
C ASN A 18 -0.48 -1.35 -3.48
N GLY A 19 -1.79 -1.14 -3.66
CA GLY A 19 -2.83 -1.88 -2.93
C GLY A 19 -3.12 -1.44 -1.49
N LEU A 20 -2.32 -0.54 -0.89
CA LEU A 20 -2.59 0.02 0.44
C LEU A 20 -2.96 1.50 0.40
N THR A 21 -3.85 1.90 1.30
CA THR A 21 -4.09 3.32 1.56
C THR A 21 -2.95 3.93 2.38
N PRO A 22 -2.66 5.23 2.24
CA PRO A 22 -1.70 5.92 3.11
C PRO A 22 -2.03 5.82 4.61
N GLN A 23 -3.31 5.67 4.96
CA GLN A 23 -3.74 5.48 6.35
C GLN A 23 -3.30 4.12 6.89
N GLN A 24 -3.54 3.04 6.14
CA GLN A 24 -3.10 1.69 6.51
C GLN A 24 -1.58 1.64 6.69
N MET A 25 -0.82 2.20 5.74
CA MET A 25 0.64 2.27 5.81
C MET A 25 1.12 2.97 7.10
N ARG A 26 0.51 4.10 7.47
CA ARG A 26 0.85 4.85 8.69
C ARG A 26 0.43 4.13 9.98
N GLN A 27 -0.71 3.45 9.97
CA GLN A 27 -1.25 2.74 11.12
C GLN A 27 -0.46 1.47 11.41
N TRP A 28 -0.19 0.68 10.38
CA TRP A 28 0.53 -0.60 10.49
C TRP A 28 2.06 -0.44 10.45
N LYS A 29 2.55 0.77 10.14
CA LYS A 29 3.99 1.07 9.99
C LYS A 29 4.64 0.19 8.92
N VAL A 30 4.00 0.12 7.76
CA VAL A 30 4.45 -0.66 6.60
C VAL A 30 4.55 0.21 5.36
N LEU A 31 5.50 -0.12 4.48
CA LEU A 31 5.70 0.54 3.20
C LEU A 31 5.99 -0.52 2.13
N PRO A 32 5.10 -0.71 1.13
CA PRO A 32 5.38 -1.61 0.00
C PRO A 32 6.48 -0.98 -0.87
N ILE A 33 7.58 -1.70 -1.06
CA ILE A 33 8.74 -1.26 -1.85
C ILE A 33 8.57 -1.67 -3.32
N SER A 34 8.19 -2.93 -3.55
CA SER A 34 7.87 -3.46 -4.88
C SER A 34 6.77 -4.51 -4.81
N VAL A 35 5.92 -4.55 -5.83
CA VAL A 35 4.95 -5.62 -6.07
C VAL A 35 5.39 -6.32 -7.35
N GLU A 36 5.89 -7.54 -7.21
CA GLU A 36 6.35 -8.40 -8.31
C GLU A 36 5.32 -9.52 -8.51
N ASP A 37 5.45 -10.29 -9.60
CA ASP A 37 4.45 -11.33 -9.92
C ASP A 37 4.39 -12.43 -8.85
N ASP A 38 5.53 -12.79 -8.27
CA ASP A 38 5.67 -13.91 -7.33
C ASP A 38 5.66 -13.49 -5.85
N ALA A 39 5.93 -12.22 -5.54
CA ALA A 39 6.08 -11.75 -4.17
C ALA A 39 5.93 -10.23 -4.04
N VAL A 40 5.75 -9.78 -2.79
CA VAL A 40 5.75 -8.35 -2.44
C VAL A 40 6.85 -8.07 -1.43
N LYS A 41 7.69 -7.07 -1.74
CA LYS A 41 8.69 -6.55 -0.80
C LYS A 41 8.08 -5.45 0.05
N VAL A 42 8.08 -5.62 1.36
CA VAL A 42 7.48 -4.66 2.29
C VAL A 42 8.48 -4.30 3.39
N ALA A 43 8.76 -3.01 3.56
CA ALA A 43 9.44 -2.52 4.76
C ALA A 43 8.45 -2.47 5.93
N MET A 44 8.82 -3.05 7.07
CA MET A 44 7.98 -3.14 8.27
C MET A 44 8.79 -2.78 9.51
N THR A 45 8.18 -2.12 10.50
CA THR A 45 8.86 -1.86 11.78
C THR A 45 8.86 -3.05 12.72
N ARG A 46 7.95 -4.01 12.53
CA ARG A 46 7.80 -5.25 13.31
C ARG A 46 7.63 -6.44 12.37
N PRO A 47 8.71 -6.92 11.72
CA PRO A 47 8.64 -8.06 10.80
C PRO A 47 8.29 -9.39 11.48
N GLU A 48 8.33 -9.46 12.81
CA GLU A 48 7.91 -10.62 13.60
C GLU A 48 6.39 -10.71 13.83
N ASP A 49 5.61 -9.71 13.41
CA ASP A 49 4.16 -9.69 13.53
C ASP A 49 3.50 -10.58 12.46
N LEU A 50 3.38 -11.89 12.78
CA LEU A 50 2.85 -12.90 11.87
C LEU A 50 1.41 -12.62 11.42
N TYR A 51 0.58 -12.01 12.27
CA TYR A 51 -0.79 -11.64 11.91
C TYR A 51 -0.82 -10.54 10.84
N LEU A 52 0.05 -9.53 10.99
CA LEU A 52 0.16 -8.47 9.99
C LEU A 52 0.71 -9.01 8.67
N ILE A 53 1.67 -9.94 8.72
CA ILE A 53 2.18 -10.63 7.52
C ILE A 53 1.03 -11.32 6.79
N GLU A 54 0.23 -12.15 7.47
CA GLU A 54 -0.89 -12.88 6.87
C GLU A 54 -1.93 -11.94 6.25
N ILE A 55 -2.24 -10.82 6.91
CA ILE A 55 -3.15 -9.79 6.36
C ILE A 55 -2.58 -9.22 5.07
N LEU A 56 -1.30 -8.88 5.04
CA LEU A 56 -0.64 -8.31 3.86
C LEU A 56 -0.61 -9.33 2.72
N GLU A 57 -0.25 -10.58 2.99
CA GLU A 57 -0.25 -11.64 1.98
C GLU A 57 -1.64 -11.85 1.37
N ASN A 58 -2.70 -11.78 2.19
CA ASN A 58 -4.08 -11.83 1.69
C ASN A 58 -4.45 -10.63 0.81
N ILE A 59 -4.07 -9.41 1.21
CA ILE A 59 -4.30 -8.19 0.41
C ILE A 59 -3.61 -8.28 -0.94
N TYR A 60 -2.37 -8.77 -0.96
CA TYR A 60 -1.57 -8.88 -2.18
C TYR A 60 -1.81 -10.14 -3.00
N SER A 61 -2.48 -11.13 -2.41
CA SER A 61 -2.60 -12.49 -2.95
C SER A 61 -1.24 -13.10 -3.33
N ARG A 62 -0.20 -12.76 -2.57
CA ARG A 62 1.21 -13.09 -2.82
C ARG A 62 1.98 -13.15 -1.50
N PRO A 63 3.04 -13.96 -1.38
CA PRO A 63 3.89 -13.99 -0.20
C PRO A 63 4.68 -12.69 0.00
N LEU A 64 5.04 -12.40 1.25
CA LEU A 64 5.96 -11.31 1.59
C LEU A 64 7.43 -11.77 1.53
N LYS A 65 8.32 -10.92 1.02
CA LYS A 65 9.78 -11.14 0.96
C LYS A 65 10.57 -10.00 1.58
#